data_AF-A0A3L6S210-F1
#
_entry.id   AF-A0A3L6S210-F1
#
_cell.length_a   1.000
_cell.length_b   1.000
_cell.length_c   1.000
_cell.angle_alpha   90.00
_cell.angle_beta   90.00
_cell.angle_gamma   90.00
#
_symmetry.space_group_name_H-M   'P 1'
#
loop_
_entity.id
_entity.type
_entity.pdbx_description
1 polymer ?
#
loop_
_entity_poly.entity_id
_entity_poly.type
_entity_poly.pdbx_seq_one_letter_code
_entity_poly.pdbx_strand_id
1 'polypeptide(L)'
;MGQKDSKPSYSYSYDHGNTSSGYTSRYAGNPSSSYSARYAPSSENNVQPETHARLQRKYSRIGDDYRSLSQVTEALAQAGLESSNLIVGIDFTKSNEWTGKMSFNRRCLHDIGSTPNPYEQAISIIGRTLSAFDEDNLIPCFGFGDASTHDQEVFSFYPENRPCNGFEEALERYREIVPTLRLAGPTSFAPIIETAVGIVDSTGGQYHVLLIIADGQVTRSVDTQYGQLSPQERDTIDAIVKASQFPLSIVLVGVGDGPWDMMHQFDDNIPARSFDNFQFVNFTEIMSKSIAADRKEAEFALSALMEIPEQYKATLDLQLLGRRHRITPRVALPPPTRNAYSRSTSFSQQSGVYSRSSSCDQQTSGFKQRSESSKQQQPATTRRPDTYAAESALEDRLTCYECGKSLERCPLCQQNITTRIRLY
;
A
#
# COMPACT_ATOMS: atom_id res chain seq x y z
N MET A 1 79.83 -39.12 -27.26
CA MET A 1 78.72 -38.15 -27.41
C MET A 1 78.91 -37.13 -26.30
N GLY A 2 79.62 -36.01 -26.48
CA GLY A 2 79.40 -34.91 -27.43
C GLY A 2 78.87 -33.72 -26.62
N GLN A 3 79.75 -32.95 -25.95
CA GLN A 3 80.16 -31.58 -26.36
C GLN A 3 79.00 -30.57 -26.49
N LYS A 4 78.93 -29.55 -25.62
CA LYS A 4 79.36 -28.16 -25.92
C LYS A 4 78.97 -27.15 -24.83
N ASP A 5 79.92 -26.25 -24.62
CA ASP A 5 79.93 -25.03 -23.82
C ASP A 5 78.84 -24.00 -24.19
N SER A 6 78.51 -23.08 -23.27
CA SER A 6 78.76 -21.62 -23.42
C SER A 6 78.21 -20.80 -22.24
N LYS A 7 79.09 -19.95 -21.68
CA LYS A 7 78.88 -18.86 -20.68
C LYS A 7 78.30 -17.57 -21.40
N PRO A 8 78.43 -16.33 -20.86
CA PRO A 8 77.87 -15.66 -19.65
C PRO A 8 77.33 -14.22 -19.97
N SER A 9 76.88 -13.45 -18.95
CA SER A 9 77.18 -12.01 -18.68
C SER A 9 76.10 -11.42 -17.74
N TYR A 10 76.37 -10.95 -16.50
CA TYR A 10 77.15 -9.82 -15.95
C TYR A 10 76.59 -8.40 -16.18
N SER A 11 76.05 -7.79 -15.10
CA SER A 11 76.38 -6.42 -14.59
C SER A 11 75.45 -6.11 -13.39
N TYR A 12 75.92 -6.07 -12.13
CA TYR A 12 76.46 -4.91 -11.38
C TYR A 12 75.56 -3.65 -11.47
N SER A 13 75.08 -3.01 -10.39
CA SER A 13 75.84 -2.19 -9.41
C SER A 13 74.85 -1.64 -8.34
N TYR A 14 75.14 -1.71 -7.02
CA TYR A 14 75.56 -0.62 -6.09
C TYR A 14 74.49 0.48 -5.78
N ASP A 15 74.31 1.06 -4.59
CA ASP A 15 74.89 0.95 -3.24
C ASP A 15 74.03 1.79 -2.24
N HIS A 16 74.27 1.59 -0.93
CA HIS A 16 74.10 2.52 0.22
C HIS A 16 72.68 3.06 0.54
N GLY A 17 72.20 3.16 1.78
CA GLY A 17 72.81 3.09 3.11
C GLY A 17 72.17 4.17 4.01
N ASN A 18 71.92 3.81 5.27
CA ASN A 18 71.89 4.66 6.48
C ASN A 18 70.55 5.04 7.18
N THR A 19 70.37 4.43 8.35
CA THR A 19 69.86 4.88 9.69
C THR A 19 68.83 6.01 9.86
N SER A 20 67.79 5.75 10.67
CA SER A 20 67.61 6.31 12.04
C SER A 20 66.20 6.03 12.64
N SER A 21 66.16 5.94 13.97
CA SER A 21 65.05 5.54 14.85
C SER A 21 63.80 6.43 14.84
N GLY A 22 62.66 5.82 15.19
CA GLY A 22 61.48 6.52 15.73
C GLY A 22 60.39 5.56 16.19
N TYR A 23 60.26 5.35 17.51
CA TYR A 23 59.16 4.63 18.16
C TYR A 23 57.84 5.39 18.02
N THR A 24 56.71 4.70 17.71
CA THR A 24 55.44 4.72 18.50
C THR A 24 54.29 3.93 17.82
N SER A 25 53.97 2.76 18.40
CA SER A 25 52.64 2.23 18.80
C SER A 25 51.36 2.36 17.94
N ARG A 26 50.81 1.17 17.57
CA ARG A 26 49.37 0.72 17.51
C ARG A 26 48.45 1.48 16.52
N TYR A 27 47.71 0.87 15.59
CA TYR A 27 46.79 -0.26 15.74
C TYR A 27 46.68 -1.08 14.44
N ALA A 28 46.48 -2.40 14.60
CA ALA A 28 46.12 -3.32 13.54
C ALA A 28 44.62 -3.22 13.20
N GLY A 29 44.28 -3.32 11.92
CA GLY A 29 42.90 -3.46 11.42
C GLY A 29 42.90 -4.13 10.06
N ASN A 30 42.46 -5.40 10.04
CA ASN A 30 42.16 -6.20 8.84
C ASN A 30 41.11 -5.49 7.94
N PRO A 31 41.21 -5.57 6.60
CA PRO A 31 40.07 -5.34 5.74
C PRO A 31 39.27 -6.63 5.57
N SER A 32 38.05 -6.60 6.11
CA SER A 32 36.98 -7.59 5.88
C SER A 32 36.59 -7.63 4.41
N SER A 33 36.59 -8.82 3.83
CA SER A 33 36.11 -9.12 2.48
C SER A 33 34.59 -8.96 2.39
N SER A 34 34.10 -7.90 1.75
CA SER A 34 32.72 -7.81 1.26
C SER A 34 32.61 -8.45 -0.13
N TYR A 35 31.95 -9.60 -0.21
CA TYR A 35 31.49 -10.17 -1.47
C TYR A 35 30.24 -9.40 -1.93
N SER A 36 30.41 -8.42 -2.80
CA SER A 36 29.32 -7.84 -3.59
C SER A 36 29.23 -8.59 -4.92
N ALA A 37 28.14 -9.33 -5.14
CA ALA A 37 27.82 -9.96 -6.42
C ALA A 37 27.68 -8.88 -7.49
N ARG A 38 28.58 -8.87 -8.48
CA ARG A 38 28.53 -7.95 -9.61
C ARG A 38 27.61 -8.53 -10.68
N TYR A 39 26.39 -8.02 -10.80
CA TYR A 39 25.65 -8.12 -12.05
C TYR A 39 26.35 -7.27 -13.10
N ALA A 40 26.84 -7.90 -14.17
CA ALA A 40 27.44 -7.21 -15.30
C ALA A 40 26.33 -6.47 -16.08
N PRO A 41 26.51 -5.20 -16.46
CA PRO A 41 25.55 -4.52 -17.30
C PRO A 41 25.57 -5.16 -18.69
N SER A 42 24.48 -5.84 -19.06
CA SER A 42 24.30 -6.32 -20.42
C SER A 42 24.22 -5.11 -21.36
N SER A 43 24.91 -5.25 -22.49
CA SER A 43 24.93 -4.29 -23.59
C SER A 43 23.48 -3.99 -24.01
N GLU A 44 23.15 -2.72 -24.30
CA GLU A 44 21.87 -2.31 -24.88
C GLU A 44 21.63 -3.00 -26.23
N ASN A 45 21.15 -4.23 -26.20
CA ASN A 45 20.62 -4.91 -27.37
C ASN A 45 19.18 -4.43 -27.52
N ASN A 46 18.97 -3.44 -28.38
CA ASN A 46 17.63 -3.10 -28.85
C ASN A 46 16.99 -4.36 -29.44
N VAL A 47 16.11 -5.01 -28.67
CA VAL A 47 15.29 -6.12 -29.12
C VAL A 47 14.52 -5.65 -30.36
N GLN A 48 14.58 -6.40 -31.45
CA GLN A 48 13.89 -6.00 -32.67
C GLN A 48 12.38 -5.85 -32.38
N PRO A 49 11.69 -4.84 -32.96
CA PRO A 49 10.27 -4.59 -32.69
C PRO A 49 9.38 -5.83 -32.89
N GLU A 50 9.69 -6.68 -33.87
CA GLU A 50 8.96 -7.93 -34.12
C GLU A 50 9.15 -8.97 -33.02
N THR A 51 10.37 -9.08 -32.46
CA THR A 51 10.63 -9.96 -31.32
C THR A 51 9.93 -9.46 -30.06
N HIS A 52 9.90 -8.14 -29.84
CA HIS A 52 9.17 -7.54 -28.72
C HIS A 52 7.67 -7.80 -28.83
N ALA A 53 7.06 -7.56 -29.99
CA ALA A 53 5.63 -7.85 -30.24
C ALA A 53 5.28 -9.35 -30.13
N ARG A 54 6.24 -10.24 -30.42
CA ARG A 54 6.06 -11.69 -30.21
C ARG A 54 6.08 -12.05 -28.72
N LEU A 55 6.99 -11.46 -27.95
CA LEU A 55 7.08 -11.67 -26.50
C LEU A 55 5.85 -11.09 -25.78
N GLN A 56 5.41 -9.89 -26.16
CA GLN A 56 4.17 -9.31 -25.62
C GLN A 56 2.95 -10.20 -25.86
N ARG A 57 2.85 -10.83 -27.04
CA ARG A 57 1.77 -11.80 -27.31
C ARG A 57 1.91 -13.07 -26.46
N LYS A 58 3.15 -13.59 -26.31
CA LYS A 58 3.44 -14.78 -25.49
C LYS A 58 3.00 -14.57 -24.04
N TYR A 59 3.26 -13.38 -23.48
CA TYR A 59 2.97 -13.04 -22.10
C TYR A 59 1.73 -12.16 -21.94
N SER A 60 0.81 -12.18 -22.91
CA SER A 60 -0.39 -11.33 -22.87
C SER A 60 -1.38 -11.73 -21.77
N ARG A 61 -1.42 -13.04 -21.49
CA ARG A 61 -2.20 -13.67 -20.42
C ARG A 61 -1.41 -14.83 -19.84
N ILE A 62 -1.26 -14.86 -18.52
CA ILE A 62 -0.66 -15.99 -17.81
C ILE A 62 -1.80 -16.87 -17.27
N GLY A 63 -1.57 -18.18 -17.18
CA GLY A 63 -2.60 -19.14 -16.77
C GLY A 63 -2.26 -19.79 -15.43
N ASP A 64 -3.28 -20.42 -14.84
CA ASP A 64 -3.15 -21.19 -13.60
C ASP A 64 -2.46 -22.55 -13.83
N ASP A 65 -1.13 -22.53 -14.00
CA ASP A 65 -0.37 -23.72 -14.38
C ASP A 65 0.10 -24.59 -13.19
N TYR A 66 -0.02 -24.10 -11.95
CA TYR A 66 0.50 -24.76 -10.75
C TYR A 66 -0.59 -25.35 -9.85
N ARG A 67 -0.30 -26.50 -9.25
CA ARG A 67 -1.22 -27.21 -8.34
C ARG A 67 -0.73 -27.26 -6.89
N SER A 68 0.49 -26.83 -6.61
CA SER A 68 1.06 -26.81 -5.26
C SER A 68 2.15 -25.77 -5.13
N LEU A 69 2.38 -25.30 -3.89
CA LEU A 69 3.47 -24.37 -3.57
C LEU A 69 4.84 -24.92 -3.98
N SER A 70 5.07 -26.22 -3.84
CA SER A 70 6.34 -26.84 -4.24
C SER A 70 6.61 -26.67 -5.74
N GLN A 71 5.58 -26.77 -6.59
CA GLN A 71 5.75 -26.57 -8.04
C GLN A 71 6.06 -25.11 -8.36
N VAL A 72 5.41 -24.16 -7.66
CA VAL A 72 5.71 -22.73 -7.80
C VAL A 72 7.13 -22.43 -7.35
N THR A 73 7.55 -22.88 -6.17
CA THR A 73 8.91 -22.69 -5.65
C THR A 73 9.95 -23.29 -6.60
N GLU A 74 9.70 -24.49 -7.13
CA GLU A 74 10.58 -25.10 -8.11
C GLU A 74 10.64 -24.28 -9.41
N ALA A 75 9.51 -23.76 -9.89
CA ALA A 75 9.47 -22.92 -11.08
C ALA A 75 10.18 -21.58 -10.89
N LEU A 76 10.05 -20.95 -9.71
CA LEU A 76 10.81 -19.74 -9.34
C LEU A 76 12.31 -20.01 -9.31
N ALA A 77 12.72 -21.11 -8.67
CA ALA A 77 14.12 -21.52 -8.62
C ALA A 77 14.68 -21.84 -10.02
N GLN A 78 13.91 -22.55 -10.86
CA GLN A 78 14.29 -22.83 -12.25
C GLN A 78 14.37 -21.58 -13.12
N ALA A 79 13.51 -20.59 -12.87
CA ALA A 79 13.58 -19.29 -13.54
C ALA A 79 14.80 -18.46 -13.08
N GLY A 80 15.46 -18.86 -11.99
CA GLY A 80 16.58 -18.14 -11.40
C GLY A 80 16.16 -16.97 -10.51
N LEU A 81 14.96 -17.03 -9.93
CA LEU A 81 14.57 -16.09 -8.87
C LEU A 81 15.10 -16.63 -7.53
N GLU A 82 16.27 -16.15 -7.12
CA GLU A 82 16.87 -16.51 -5.83
C GLU A 82 16.31 -15.68 -4.67
N SER A 83 15.95 -14.43 -4.94
CA SER A 83 15.34 -13.49 -4.00
C SER A 83 14.47 -12.48 -4.76
N SER A 84 13.47 -11.93 -4.07
CA SER A 84 12.61 -10.83 -4.55
C SER A 84 12.50 -9.76 -3.47
N ASN A 85 11.99 -8.59 -3.82
CA ASN A 85 11.69 -7.53 -2.85
C ASN A 85 10.17 -7.33 -2.80
N LEU A 86 9.61 -7.29 -1.60
CA LEU A 86 8.17 -7.10 -1.41
C LEU A 86 7.83 -5.65 -1.08
N ILE A 87 6.73 -5.14 -1.65
CA ILE A 87 6.14 -3.85 -1.31
C ILE A 87 4.70 -4.09 -0.89
N VAL A 88 4.22 -3.42 0.16
CA VAL A 88 2.84 -3.58 0.64
C VAL A 88 2.09 -2.25 0.55
N GLY A 89 0.91 -2.30 -0.10
CA GLY A 89 -0.06 -1.22 -0.15
C GLY A 89 -1.37 -1.63 0.52
N ILE A 90 -1.86 -0.81 1.46
CA ILE A 90 -3.10 -1.07 2.18
C ILE A 90 -4.13 0.01 1.86
N ASP A 91 -5.29 -0.43 1.37
CA ASP A 91 -6.44 0.41 1.12
C ASP A 91 -7.10 0.83 2.44
N PHE A 92 -7.18 2.14 2.69
CA PHE A 92 -7.87 2.77 3.82
C PHE A 92 -9.04 3.65 3.38
N THR A 93 -9.71 3.29 2.30
CA THR A 93 -10.92 3.95 1.83
C THR A 93 -12.12 3.61 2.70
N LYS A 94 -13.14 4.47 2.63
CA LYS A 94 -14.34 4.41 3.46
C LYS A 94 -15.21 3.18 3.14
N SER A 95 -15.08 2.58 1.96
CA SER A 95 -15.87 1.41 1.58
C SER A 95 -15.71 0.22 2.50
N ASN A 96 -14.55 0.11 3.13
CA ASN A 96 -14.26 -0.84 4.20
C ASN A 96 -15.26 -0.82 5.37
N GLU A 97 -15.98 0.28 5.60
CA GLU A 97 -17.02 0.37 6.62
C GLU A 97 -18.22 -0.55 6.33
N TRP A 98 -18.53 -0.82 5.05
CA TRP A 98 -19.71 -1.57 4.62
C TRP A 98 -19.42 -2.84 3.83
N THR A 99 -18.23 -3.00 3.25
CA THR A 99 -17.82 -4.21 2.51
C THR A 99 -17.50 -5.41 3.41
N GLY A 100 -17.66 -5.29 4.73
CA GLY A 100 -17.68 -6.41 5.69
C GLY A 100 -19.09 -6.87 6.09
N LYS A 101 -20.12 -6.47 5.36
CA LYS A 101 -21.53 -6.75 5.69
C LYS A 101 -21.83 -8.24 5.81
N MET A 102 -21.33 -9.05 4.88
CA MET A 102 -21.56 -10.49 4.81
C MET A 102 -20.36 -11.26 5.38
N SER A 103 -19.15 -10.90 4.96
CA SER A 103 -17.90 -11.59 5.28
C SER A 103 -17.36 -11.30 6.67
N PHE A 104 -17.74 -10.17 7.27
CA PHE A 104 -17.19 -9.73 8.56
C PHE A 104 -18.26 -9.24 9.54
N ASN A 105 -19.44 -9.86 9.51
CA ASN A 105 -20.52 -9.66 10.47
C ASN A 105 -20.97 -8.19 10.60
N ARG A 106 -21.04 -7.45 9.49
CA ARG A 106 -21.42 -6.02 9.46
C ARG A 106 -20.48 -5.10 10.22
N ARG A 107 -19.22 -5.53 10.39
CA ARG A 107 -18.16 -4.68 10.94
C ARG A 107 -17.32 -4.12 9.81
N CYS A 108 -16.67 -3.00 10.11
CA CYS A 108 -15.64 -2.44 9.25
C CYS A 108 -14.52 -3.47 9.06
N LEU A 109 -14.00 -3.61 7.83
CA LEU A 109 -12.90 -4.51 7.53
C LEU A 109 -11.58 -4.12 8.24
N HIS A 110 -11.48 -2.88 8.73
CA HIS A 110 -10.39 -2.39 9.58
C HIS A 110 -10.70 -2.42 11.10
N ASP A 111 -11.83 -2.98 11.54
CA ASP A 111 -12.16 -3.00 12.97
C ASP A 111 -11.06 -3.73 13.78
N ILE A 112 -10.45 -3.03 14.74
CA ILE A 112 -9.36 -3.58 15.57
C ILE A 112 -9.96 -4.17 16.83
N GLY A 113 -9.83 -5.49 16.98
CA GLY A 113 -10.40 -6.21 18.12
C GLY A 113 -9.54 -7.36 18.62
N SER A 114 -10.18 -8.27 19.36
CA SER A 114 -9.60 -9.53 19.83
C SER A 114 -9.46 -10.56 18.71
N THR A 115 -10.35 -10.52 17.73
CA THR A 115 -10.28 -11.35 16.52
C THR A 115 -9.62 -10.55 15.40
N PRO A 116 -8.61 -11.10 14.70
CA PRO A 116 -8.00 -10.43 13.56
C PRO A 116 -9.04 -10.10 12.48
N ASN A 117 -9.04 -8.87 11.98
CA ASN A 117 -9.83 -8.50 10.82
C ASN A 117 -9.22 -9.03 9.51
N PRO A 118 -9.93 -8.98 8.36
CA PRO A 118 -9.45 -9.57 7.12
C PRO A 118 -8.09 -9.04 6.64
N TYR A 119 -7.80 -7.76 6.85
CA TYR A 119 -6.48 -7.19 6.54
C TYR A 119 -5.39 -7.79 7.43
N GLU A 120 -5.64 -7.92 8.74
CA GLU A 120 -4.68 -8.54 9.67
C GLU A 120 -4.41 -10.00 9.33
N GLN A 121 -5.46 -10.74 8.94
CA GLN A 121 -5.34 -12.12 8.49
C GLN A 121 -4.50 -12.21 7.21
N ALA A 122 -4.78 -11.34 6.22
CA ALA A 122 -4.01 -11.29 4.98
C ALA A 122 -2.53 -10.97 5.24
N ILE A 123 -2.22 -9.89 5.98
CA ILE A 123 -0.84 -9.51 6.33
C ILE A 123 -0.12 -10.66 7.04
N SER A 124 -0.77 -11.30 8.00
CA SER A 124 -0.18 -12.42 8.77
C SER A 124 0.07 -13.66 7.92
N ILE A 125 -0.84 -14.02 7.01
CA ILE A 125 -0.67 -15.19 6.15
C ILE A 125 0.41 -14.90 5.11
N ILE A 126 0.36 -13.75 4.44
CA ILE A 126 1.40 -13.29 3.52
C ILE A 126 2.77 -13.34 4.20
N GLY A 127 2.89 -12.82 5.42
CA GLY A 127 4.14 -12.86 6.18
C GLY A 127 4.66 -14.27 6.46
N ARG A 128 3.78 -15.24 6.66
CA ARG A 128 4.19 -16.64 6.87
C ARG A 128 4.52 -17.38 5.59
N THR A 129 3.92 -17.00 4.46
CA THR A 129 4.03 -17.75 3.21
C THR A 129 4.98 -17.13 2.20
N LEU A 130 5.11 -15.79 2.17
CA LEU A 130 5.87 -15.05 1.19
C LEU A 130 7.19 -14.46 1.71
N SER A 131 7.39 -14.37 3.03
CA SER A 131 8.63 -13.84 3.62
C SER A 131 9.89 -14.62 3.23
N ALA A 132 9.75 -15.91 2.94
CA ALA A 132 10.87 -16.75 2.48
C ALA A 132 11.44 -16.32 1.12
N PHE A 133 10.71 -15.49 0.37
CA PHE A 133 11.13 -14.97 -0.94
C PHE A 133 11.65 -13.53 -0.87
N ASP A 134 11.60 -12.88 0.29
CA ASP A 134 12.10 -11.52 0.47
C ASP A 134 13.61 -11.54 0.78
N GLU A 135 14.39 -10.66 0.14
CA GLU A 135 15.85 -10.70 0.21
C GLU A 135 16.41 -10.24 1.56
N ASP A 136 15.85 -9.17 2.12
CA ASP A 136 16.42 -8.44 3.26
C ASP A 136 15.46 -8.32 4.45
N ASN A 137 14.24 -8.83 4.31
CA ASN A 137 13.14 -8.72 5.27
C ASN A 137 12.75 -7.26 5.56
N LEU A 138 13.06 -6.32 4.66
CA LEU A 138 12.69 -4.92 4.74
C LEU A 138 11.52 -4.65 3.81
N ILE A 139 10.34 -4.42 4.38
CA ILE A 139 9.08 -4.30 3.64
C ILE A 139 8.62 -2.84 3.63
N PRO A 140 8.77 -2.10 2.50
CA PRO A 140 8.12 -0.81 2.33
C PRO A 140 6.59 -0.96 2.42
N CYS A 141 5.99 -0.35 3.43
CA CYS A 141 4.55 -0.40 3.70
C CYS A 141 3.92 0.98 3.54
N PHE A 142 2.85 1.04 2.75
CA PHE A 142 2.13 2.27 2.43
C PHE A 142 0.63 2.13 2.64
N GLY A 143 -0.03 3.24 2.99
CA GLY A 143 -1.48 3.37 3.00
C GLY A 143 -1.97 4.38 1.97
N PHE A 144 -3.18 4.19 1.46
CA PHE A 144 -3.83 5.11 0.52
C PHE A 144 -5.35 5.16 0.75
N GLY A 145 -6.02 6.20 0.25
CA GLY A 145 -7.48 6.32 0.33
C GLY A 145 -8.04 6.89 1.63
N ASP A 146 -7.18 7.19 2.61
CA ASP A 146 -7.57 7.92 3.81
C ASP A 146 -7.75 9.42 3.50
N ALA A 147 -8.25 10.18 4.48
CA ALA A 147 -8.49 11.60 4.32
C ALA A 147 -7.26 12.46 4.06
N SER A 148 -6.05 11.96 4.33
CA SER A 148 -4.80 12.67 3.99
C SER A 148 -4.38 12.45 2.53
N THR A 149 -4.71 11.29 1.94
CA THR A 149 -4.23 10.87 0.63
C THR A 149 -5.27 10.92 -0.49
N HIS A 150 -6.54 10.67 -0.17
CA HIS A 150 -7.62 10.48 -1.16
C HIS A 150 -7.16 9.50 -2.27
N ASP A 151 -7.46 9.79 -3.54
CA ASP A 151 -7.04 9.03 -4.72
C ASP A 151 -5.74 9.56 -5.36
N GLN A 152 -5.03 10.46 -4.69
CA GLN A 152 -3.91 11.21 -5.29
C GLN A 152 -2.54 10.79 -4.76
N GLU A 153 -2.42 10.45 -3.48
CA GLU A 153 -1.14 10.21 -2.81
C GLU A 153 -1.13 8.86 -2.07
N VAL A 154 0.04 8.49 -1.54
CA VAL A 154 0.17 7.44 -0.53
C VAL A 154 0.88 8.01 0.70
N PHE A 155 0.66 7.43 1.87
CA PHE A 155 1.48 7.71 3.05
C PHE A 155 2.33 6.48 3.40
N SER A 156 3.56 6.70 3.85
CA SER A 156 4.42 5.65 4.38
C SER A 156 4.02 5.31 5.82
N PHE A 157 4.13 4.04 6.21
CA PHE A 157 3.85 3.58 7.57
C PHE A 157 4.78 4.22 8.61
N TYR A 158 6.02 4.49 8.24
CA TYR A 158 6.98 5.22 9.06
C TYR A 158 7.43 6.52 8.40
N PRO A 159 7.80 7.55 9.19
CA PRO A 159 8.44 8.74 8.67
C PRO A 159 9.67 8.42 7.83
N GLU A 160 10.01 9.31 6.90
CA GLU A 160 11.21 9.20 6.06
C GLU A 160 11.27 7.92 5.21
N ASN A 161 10.11 7.28 4.95
CA ASN A 161 10.00 6.05 4.18
C ASN A 161 10.81 4.87 4.76
N ARG A 162 10.97 4.81 6.09
CA ARG A 162 11.60 3.64 6.73
C ARG A 162 10.74 2.38 6.46
N PRO A 163 11.31 1.31 5.89
CA PRO A 163 10.58 0.04 5.72
C PRO A 163 10.31 -0.63 7.07
N CYS A 164 9.31 -1.51 7.10
CA CYS A 164 9.05 -2.42 8.21
C CYS A 164 10.08 -3.56 8.20
N ASN A 165 10.54 -3.97 9.37
CA ASN A 165 11.35 -5.16 9.57
C ASN A 165 10.42 -6.39 9.68
N GLY A 166 10.15 -6.99 8.52
CA GLY A 166 9.25 -8.12 8.37
C GLY A 166 7.76 -7.77 8.47
N PHE A 167 6.93 -8.79 8.22
CA PHE A 167 5.48 -8.66 8.27
C PHE A 167 4.95 -8.57 9.70
N GLU A 168 5.72 -9.01 10.70
CA GLU A 168 5.42 -8.82 12.11
C GLU A 168 5.36 -7.33 12.45
N GLU A 169 6.39 -6.55 12.10
CA GLU A 169 6.39 -5.10 12.33
C GLU A 169 5.34 -4.40 11.43
N ALA A 170 5.11 -4.88 10.21
CA ALA A 170 4.05 -4.35 9.35
C ALA A 170 2.65 -4.52 9.98
N LEU A 171 2.37 -5.68 10.57
CA LEU A 171 1.09 -5.96 11.25
C LEU A 171 0.94 -5.13 12.52
N GLU A 172 1.98 -5.03 13.35
CA GLU A 172 1.98 -4.20 14.54
C GLU A 172 1.72 -2.74 14.16
N ARG A 173 2.43 -2.23 13.16
CA ARG A 173 2.30 -0.85 12.70
C ARG A 173 0.93 -0.57 12.07
N TYR A 174 0.37 -1.51 11.34
CA TYR A 174 -1.01 -1.43 10.85
C TYR A 174 -2.00 -1.23 12.02
N ARG A 175 -1.90 -2.03 13.09
CA ARG A 175 -2.76 -1.91 14.28
C ARG A 175 -2.62 -0.58 14.99
N GLU A 176 -1.43 0.05 14.96
CA GLU A 176 -1.18 1.38 15.52
C GLU A 176 -1.79 2.52 14.69
N ILE A 177 -1.69 2.42 13.35
CA ILE A 177 -2.11 3.48 12.43
C ILE A 177 -3.62 3.50 12.26
N VAL A 178 -4.26 2.34 12.10
CA VAL A 178 -5.71 2.24 11.79
C VAL A 178 -6.59 3.13 12.69
N PRO A 179 -6.44 3.13 14.03
CA PRO A 179 -7.27 3.96 14.91
C PRO A 179 -7.05 5.47 14.76
N THR A 180 -5.97 5.92 14.11
CA THR A 180 -5.69 7.33 13.88
C THR A 180 -6.18 7.83 12.52
N LEU A 181 -6.58 6.93 11.62
CA LEU A 181 -7.02 7.26 10.27
C LEU A 181 -8.47 7.74 10.24
N ARG A 182 -8.75 8.61 9.26
CA ARG A 182 -10.12 8.90 8.82
C ARG A 182 -10.28 8.31 7.43
N LEU A 183 -10.98 7.18 7.31
CA LEU A 183 -11.24 6.53 6.03
C LEU A 183 -11.99 7.49 5.08
N ALA A 184 -11.58 7.53 3.81
CA ALA A 184 -12.12 8.48 2.84
C ALA A 184 -12.25 7.88 1.43
N GLY A 185 -11.76 8.58 0.41
CA GLY A 185 -11.85 8.20 -0.99
C GLY A 185 -11.66 9.44 -1.87
N PRO A 186 -11.81 9.34 -3.20
CA PRO A 186 -12.10 8.14 -3.99
C PRO A 186 -11.03 7.04 -3.90
N THR A 187 -11.32 5.88 -4.48
CA THR A 187 -10.43 4.72 -4.52
C THR A 187 -9.77 4.62 -5.90
N SER A 188 -8.43 4.71 -5.95
CA SER A 188 -7.59 4.48 -7.13
C SER A 188 -6.33 3.74 -6.69
N PHE A 189 -5.87 2.76 -7.46
CA PHE A 189 -4.59 2.08 -7.21
C PHE A 189 -3.41 2.76 -7.90
N ALA A 190 -3.66 3.78 -8.73
CA ALA A 190 -2.61 4.50 -9.42
C ALA A 190 -1.52 5.04 -8.45
N PRO A 191 -1.85 5.70 -7.31
CA PRO A 191 -0.82 6.24 -6.42
C PRO A 191 0.13 5.18 -5.86
N ILE A 192 -0.38 4.01 -5.48
CA ILE A 192 0.43 2.94 -4.91
C ILE A 192 1.25 2.22 -5.98
N ILE A 193 0.68 1.98 -7.17
CA ILE A 193 1.41 1.37 -8.30
C ILE A 193 2.53 2.31 -8.77
N GLU A 194 2.28 3.61 -8.88
CA GLU A 194 3.30 4.58 -9.27
C GLU A 194 4.41 4.72 -8.22
N THR A 195 4.08 4.59 -6.93
CA THR A 195 5.07 4.55 -5.85
C THR A 195 5.96 3.32 -5.97
N ALA A 196 5.38 2.13 -6.21
CA ALA A 196 6.14 0.91 -6.41
C ALA A 196 7.05 0.98 -7.65
N VAL A 197 6.57 1.54 -8.76
CA VAL A 197 7.38 1.82 -9.96
C VAL A 197 8.57 2.72 -9.62
N GLY A 198 8.37 3.75 -8.79
CA GLY A 198 9.45 4.62 -8.30
C GLY A 198 10.49 3.87 -7.45
N ILE A 199 10.05 2.93 -6.61
CA ILE A 199 10.94 2.09 -5.79
C ILE A 199 11.78 1.18 -6.69
N VAL A 200 11.16 0.49 -7.66
CA VAL A 200 11.84 -0.38 -8.63
C VAL A 200 12.90 0.39 -9.41
N ASP A 201 12.61 1.61 -9.87
CA ASP A 201 13.62 2.42 -10.57
C ASP A 201 14.77 2.85 -9.65
N SER A 202 14.47 3.18 -8.39
CA SER A 202 15.45 3.63 -7.39
C SER A 202 16.42 2.54 -6.95
N THR A 203 15.94 1.29 -6.88
CA THR A 203 16.75 0.08 -6.58
C THR A 203 17.54 -0.40 -7.79
N GLY A 204 17.36 0.23 -8.95
CA GLY A 204 18.11 -0.07 -10.16
C GLY A 204 17.48 -1.12 -11.06
N GLY A 205 16.16 -1.26 -11.03
CA GLY A 205 15.44 -2.27 -11.80
C GLY A 205 15.56 -3.66 -11.18
N GLN A 206 15.65 -3.76 -9.85
CA GLN A 206 15.53 -5.04 -9.17
C GLN A 206 14.07 -5.53 -9.25
N TYR A 207 13.86 -6.84 -9.27
CA TYR A 207 12.52 -7.41 -9.31
C TYR A 207 11.78 -7.17 -8.00
N HIS A 208 10.55 -6.66 -8.09
CA HIS A 208 9.68 -6.45 -6.94
C HIS A 208 8.30 -7.06 -7.16
N VAL A 209 7.66 -7.45 -6.06
CA VAL A 209 6.23 -7.80 -6.02
C VAL A 209 5.50 -6.80 -5.14
N LEU A 210 4.56 -6.07 -5.74
CA LEU A 210 3.65 -5.18 -5.02
C LEU A 210 2.41 -5.97 -4.59
N LEU A 211 2.22 -6.10 -3.28
CA LEU A 211 1.03 -6.68 -2.65
C LEU A 211 0.06 -5.55 -2.28
N ILE A 212 -1.08 -5.46 -2.96
CA ILE A 212 -2.15 -4.52 -2.62
C ILE A 212 -3.23 -5.29 -1.87
N ILE A 213 -3.57 -4.89 -0.64
CA ILE A 213 -4.69 -5.46 0.12
C ILE A 213 -5.83 -4.45 0.07
N ALA A 214 -6.96 -4.83 -0.53
CA ALA A 214 -8.07 -3.91 -0.78
C ALA A 214 -9.44 -4.61 -0.82
N ASP A 215 -10.52 -3.83 -0.72
CA ASP A 215 -11.90 -4.32 -0.77
C ASP A 215 -12.52 -4.32 -2.19
N GLY A 216 -11.72 -3.95 -3.19
CA GLY A 216 -12.08 -4.02 -4.62
C GLY A 216 -12.94 -2.86 -5.11
N GLN A 217 -13.27 -1.86 -4.28
CA GLN A 217 -14.20 -0.79 -4.64
C GLN A 217 -13.52 0.40 -5.34
N VAL A 218 -12.87 0.18 -6.48
CA VAL A 218 -12.35 1.28 -7.32
C VAL A 218 -13.52 2.19 -7.73
N THR A 219 -13.38 3.49 -7.49
CA THR A 219 -14.53 4.40 -7.53
C THR A 219 -15.10 4.54 -8.94
N ARG A 220 -16.40 4.28 -9.07
CA ARG A 220 -17.20 4.56 -10.28
C ARG A 220 -18.10 5.77 -10.05
N SER A 221 -18.01 6.76 -10.93
CA SER A 221 -18.93 7.90 -10.91
C SER A 221 -20.34 7.45 -11.34
N VAL A 222 -21.38 8.07 -10.76
CA VAL A 222 -22.77 7.88 -11.20
C VAL A 222 -23.00 8.37 -12.63
N ASP A 223 -22.15 9.31 -13.10
CA ASP A 223 -22.23 9.91 -14.43
C ASP A 223 -21.49 9.07 -15.49
N THR A 224 -20.76 8.04 -15.07
CA THR A 224 -20.09 7.10 -15.98
C THR A 224 -21.14 6.26 -16.70
N GLN A 225 -21.27 6.46 -18.01
CA GLN A 225 -22.19 5.66 -18.83
C GLN A 225 -21.78 4.19 -18.83
N TYR A 226 -22.75 3.30 -19.04
CA TYR A 226 -22.50 1.87 -19.12
C TYR A 226 -21.43 1.57 -20.19
N GLY A 227 -20.35 0.89 -19.79
CA GLY A 227 -19.21 0.58 -20.66
C GLY A 227 -18.10 1.64 -20.72
N GLN A 228 -18.24 2.78 -20.02
CA GLN A 228 -17.14 3.73 -19.85
C GLN A 228 -16.44 3.52 -18.51
N LEU A 229 -15.15 3.84 -18.48
CA LEU A 229 -14.33 3.83 -17.27
C LEU A 229 -14.43 5.19 -16.55
N SER A 230 -14.46 5.20 -15.23
CA SER A 230 -14.29 6.40 -14.39
C SER A 230 -12.86 6.95 -14.52
N PRO A 231 -12.58 8.17 -14.04
CA PRO A 231 -11.21 8.68 -13.95
C PRO A 231 -10.30 7.72 -13.14
N GLN A 232 -10.76 7.26 -11.97
CA GLN A 232 -9.97 6.37 -11.10
C GLN A 232 -9.69 5.01 -11.75
N GLU A 233 -10.65 4.46 -12.50
CA GLU A 233 -10.45 3.23 -13.27
C GLU A 233 -9.41 3.41 -14.38
N ARG A 234 -9.48 4.54 -15.12
CA ARG A 234 -8.51 4.86 -16.18
C ARG A 234 -7.11 5.05 -15.60
N ASP A 235 -6.98 5.85 -14.54
CA ASP A 235 -5.70 6.11 -13.90
C ASP A 235 -5.08 4.81 -13.37
N THR A 236 -5.89 3.91 -12.81
CA THR A 236 -5.46 2.59 -12.37
C THR A 236 -4.96 1.73 -13.54
N ILE A 237 -5.73 1.65 -14.63
CA ILE A 237 -5.32 0.91 -15.84
C ILE A 237 -4.03 1.48 -16.43
N ASP A 238 -3.93 2.81 -16.55
CA ASP A 238 -2.75 3.48 -17.08
C ASP A 238 -1.52 3.22 -16.21
N ALA A 239 -1.69 3.21 -14.88
CA ALA A 239 -0.63 2.85 -13.94
C ALA A 239 -0.19 1.38 -14.09
N ILE A 240 -1.11 0.44 -14.27
CA ILE A 240 -0.80 -0.99 -14.52
C ILE A 240 -0.03 -1.14 -15.84
N VAL A 241 -0.49 -0.49 -16.91
CA VAL A 241 0.17 -0.49 -18.22
C VAL A 241 1.59 0.08 -18.12
N LYS A 242 1.75 1.19 -17.41
CA LYS A 242 3.07 1.79 -17.14
C LYS A 242 3.95 0.86 -16.32
N ALA A 243 3.42 0.22 -15.28
CA ALA A 243 4.14 -0.73 -14.44
C ALA A 243 4.66 -1.95 -15.23
N SER A 244 3.97 -2.37 -16.30
CA SER A 244 4.42 -3.48 -17.16
C SER A 244 5.73 -3.17 -17.93
N GLN A 245 6.23 -1.93 -17.88
CA GLN A 245 7.52 -1.54 -18.44
C GLN A 245 8.67 -1.68 -17.43
N PHE A 246 8.39 -2.15 -16.21
CA PHE A 246 9.34 -2.35 -15.12
C PHE A 246 9.33 -3.81 -14.68
N PRO A 247 10.40 -4.30 -14.02
CA PRO A 247 10.41 -5.63 -13.40
C PRO A 247 9.56 -5.64 -12.12
N LEU A 248 8.24 -5.42 -12.28
CA LEU A 248 7.26 -5.28 -11.21
C LEU A 248 6.05 -6.18 -11.48
N SER A 249 5.80 -7.08 -10.55
CA SER A 249 4.56 -7.86 -10.47
C SER A 249 3.62 -7.26 -9.44
N ILE A 250 2.32 -7.26 -9.71
CA ILE A 250 1.29 -6.73 -8.82
C ILE A 250 0.37 -7.88 -8.44
N VAL A 251 0.16 -8.09 -7.13
CA VAL A 251 -0.79 -9.07 -6.61
C VAL A 251 -1.81 -8.32 -5.76
N LEU A 252 -3.07 -8.34 -6.21
CA LEU A 252 -4.18 -7.76 -5.48
C LEU A 252 -4.87 -8.83 -4.63
N VAL A 253 -4.82 -8.65 -3.32
CA VAL A 253 -5.47 -9.49 -2.32
C VAL A 253 -6.80 -8.87 -1.94
N GLY A 254 -7.88 -9.43 -2.49
CA GLY A 254 -9.25 -8.99 -2.27
C GLY A 254 -9.82 -9.46 -0.94
N VAL A 255 -10.08 -8.53 -0.03
CA VAL A 255 -10.73 -8.78 1.27
C VAL A 255 -12.15 -8.20 1.31
N GLY A 256 -13.08 -8.88 1.96
CA GLY A 256 -14.46 -8.41 2.09
C GLY A 256 -15.41 -9.00 1.05
N ASP A 257 -16.55 -8.33 0.88
CA ASP A 257 -17.70 -8.84 0.14
C ASP A 257 -17.57 -8.69 -1.39
N GLY A 258 -16.63 -7.87 -1.88
CA GLY A 258 -16.58 -7.44 -3.28
C GLY A 258 -17.67 -6.41 -3.60
N PRO A 259 -18.16 -6.32 -4.86
CA PRO A 259 -17.95 -7.25 -5.98
C PRO A 259 -16.54 -7.20 -6.58
N TRP A 260 -16.13 -8.31 -7.22
CA TRP A 260 -14.78 -8.51 -7.75
C TRP A 260 -14.67 -8.46 -9.28
N ASP A 261 -15.76 -8.18 -10.00
CA ASP A 261 -15.81 -8.23 -11.47
C ASP A 261 -14.73 -7.37 -12.14
N MET A 262 -14.47 -6.17 -11.58
CA MET A 262 -13.44 -5.27 -12.11
C MET A 262 -12.04 -5.81 -11.86
N MET A 263 -11.81 -6.50 -10.74
CA MET A 263 -10.49 -7.03 -10.43
C MET A 263 -10.13 -8.17 -11.39
N HIS A 264 -11.12 -9.01 -11.74
CA HIS A 264 -10.97 -9.99 -12.82
C HIS A 264 -10.75 -9.35 -14.21
N GLN A 265 -11.28 -8.15 -14.46
CA GLN A 265 -10.98 -7.43 -15.70
C GLN A 265 -9.53 -6.94 -15.74
N PHE A 266 -8.96 -6.52 -14.61
CA PHE A 266 -7.56 -6.09 -14.54
C PHE A 266 -6.58 -7.25 -14.68
N ASP A 267 -6.96 -8.42 -14.18
CA ASP A 267 -6.26 -9.71 -14.29
C ASP A 267 -6.07 -10.12 -15.77
N ASP A 268 -7.17 -10.30 -16.49
CA ASP A 268 -7.16 -10.95 -17.80
C ASP A 268 -7.18 -9.99 -19.00
N ASN A 269 -7.64 -8.74 -18.83
CA ASN A 269 -8.16 -7.93 -19.94
C ASN A 269 -7.58 -6.51 -20.02
N ILE A 270 -6.27 -6.35 -19.85
CA ILE A 270 -5.56 -5.08 -20.12
C ILE A 270 -4.70 -5.23 -21.39
N PRO A 271 -5.18 -4.82 -22.58
CA PRO A 271 -4.49 -5.13 -23.85
C PRO A 271 -3.18 -4.37 -24.08
N ALA A 272 -2.99 -3.22 -23.43
CA ALA A 272 -1.87 -2.32 -23.69
C ALA A 272 -0.60 -2.64 -22.88
N ARG A 273 -0.65 -3.61 -21.96
CA ARG A 273 0.49 -4.01 -21.12
C ARG A 273 1.54 -4.79 -21.91
N SER A 274 2.81 -4.69 -21.51
CA SER A 274 3.93 -5.38 -22.17
C SER A 274 4.00 -6.86 -21.79
N PHE A 275 3.55 -7.21 -20.60
CA PHE A 275 3.30 -8.56 -20.14
C PHE A 275 2.21 -8.51 -19.09
N ASP A 276 1.58 -9.65 -18.83
CA ASP A 276 0.64 -9.82 -17.73
C ASP A 276 1.35 -9.62 -16.41
N ASN A 277 1.12 -8.49 -15.73
CA ASN A 277 1.84 -8.10 -14.52
C ASN A 277 0.90 -7.92 -13.32
N PHE A 278 -0.34 -8.42 -13.40
CA PHE A 278 -1.36 -8.19 -12.39
C PHE A 278 -2.11 -9.50 -12.13
N GLN A 279 -2.06 -9.97 -10.87
CA GLN A 279 -2.76 -11.16 -10.39
C GLN A 279 -3.82 -10.77 -9.35
N PHE A 280 -5.06 -11.22 -9.50
CA PHE A 280 -6.11 -11.06 -8.48
C PHE A 280 -6.34 -12.33 -7.65
N VAL A 281 -6.41 -12.17 -6.32
CA VAL A 281 -6.70 -13.25 -5.38
C VAL A 281 -7.87 -12.88 -4.47
N ASN A 282 -8.98 -13.61 -4.58
CA ASN A 282 -10.12 -13.48 -3.69
C ASN A 282 -9.85 -14.15 -2.33
N PHE A 283 -9.21 -13.42 -1.42
CA PHE A 283 -8.84 -13.92 -0.10
C PHE A 283 -10.06 -14.37 0.70
N THR A 284 -11.13 -13.58 0.69
CA THR A 284 -12.34 -13.90 1.46
C THR A 284 -12.99 -15.19 0.99
N GLU A 285 -13.04 -15.44 -0.32
CA GLU A 285 -13.54 -16.71 -0.86
C GLU A 285 -12.71 -17.91 -0.39
N ILE A 286 -11.38 -17.85 -0.50
CA ILE A 286 -10.49 -18.93 -0.06
C ILE A 286 -10.67 -19.18 1.45
N MET A 287 -10.69 -18.12 2.25
CA MET A 287 -10.82 -18.23 3.70
C MET A 287 -12.20 -18.72 4.15
N SER A 288 -13.25 -18.57 3.32
CA SER A 288 -14.60 -19.05 3.60
C SER A 288 -14.78 -20.57 3.42
N LYS A 289 -13.86 -21.25 2.72
CA LYS A 289 -13.97 -22.68 2.40
C LYS A 289 -14.03 -23.54 3.67
N SER A 290 -14.80 -24.63 3.65
CA SER A 290 -14.90 -25.56 4.78
C SER A 290 -13.78 -26.61 4.76
N ILE A 291 -12.53 -26.14 4.83
CA ILE A 291 -11.32 -26.97 4.86
C ILE A 291 -10.42 -26.56 6.03
N ALA A 292 -9.38 -27.37 6.32
CA ALA A 292 -8.43 -27.08 7.39
C ALA A 292 -7.65 -25.77 7.12
N ALA A 293 -7.29 -25.05 8.19
CA ALA A 293 -6.71 -23.70 8.10
C ALA A 293 -5.38 -23.67 7.34
N ASP A 294 -4.51 -24.64 7.59
CA ASP A 294 -3.24 -24.86 6.88
C ASP A 294 -3.45 -25.00 5.37
N ARG A 295 -4.52 -25.68 4.95
CA ARG A 295 -4.86 -25.83 3.52
C ARG A 295 -5.36 -24.53 2.90
N LYS A 296 -6.11 -23.71 3.64
CA LYS A 296 -6.54 -22.38 3.16
C LYS A 296 -5.35 -21.47 2.92
N GLU A 297 -4.41 -21.45 3.87
CA GLU A 297 -3.18 -20.66 3.77
C GLU A 297 -2.33 -21.12 2.57
N ALA A 298 -2.18 -22.42 2.38
CA ALA A 298 -1.48 -22.98 1.23
C ALA A 298 -2.17 -22.64 -0.10
N GLU A 299 -3.51 -22.69 -0.15
CA GLU A 299 -4.29 -22.32 -1.34
C GLU A 299 -4.19 -20.82 -1.65
N PHE A 300 -4.23 -19.97 -0.62
CA PHE A 300 -4.02 -18.54 -0.77
C PHE A 300 -2.62 -18.22 -1.29
N ALA A 301 -1.58 -18.80 -0.69
CA ALA A 301 -0.21 -18.59 -1.13
C ALA A 301 0.03 -19.09 -2.56
N LEU A 302 -0.55 -20.24 -2.92
CA LEU A 302 -0.50 -20.75 -4.29
C LEU A 302 -1.17 -19.78 -5.26
N SER A 303 -2.35 -19.27 -4.91
CA SER A 303 -3.10 -18.32 -5.76
C SER A 303 -2.36 -16.99 -5.92
N ALA A 304 -1.70 -16.50 -4.86
CA ALA A 304 -0.92 -15.26 -4.89
C ALA A 304 0.38 -15.38 -5.70
N LEU A 305 0.97 -16.57 -5.76
CA LEU A 305 2.21 -16.82 -6.49
C LEU A 305 2.00 -17.43 -7.88
N MET A 306 0.76 -17.67 -8.29
CA MET A 306 0.43 -18.44 -9.49
C MET A 306 1.14 -17.92 -10.74
N GLU A 307 1.16 -16.60 -10.91
CA GLU A 307 1.72 -15.98 -12.11
C GLU A 307 3.18 -15.55 -11.96
N ILE A 308 3.67 -15.37 -10.72
CA ILE A 308 4.98 -14.81 -10.41
C ILE A 308 6.14 -15.47 -11.20
N PRO A 309 6.21 -16.82 -11.35
CA PRO A 309 7.28 -17.44 -12.13
C PRO A 309 7.31 -17.01 -13.60
N GLU A 310 6.15 -16.96 -14.28
CA GLU A 310 6.09 -16.54 -15.69
C GLU A 310 6.23 -15.03 -15.84
N GLN A 311 5.73 -14.25 -14.87
CA GLN A 311 5.93 -12.81 -14.81
C GLN A 311 7.42 -12.48 -14.69
N TYR A 312 8.14 -13.14 -13.78
CA TYR A 312 9.59 -12.95 -13.64
C TYR A 312 10.34 -13.31 -14.93
N LYS A 313 10.02 -14.45 -15.56
CA LYS A 313 10.59 -14.81 -16.88
C LYS A 313 10.29 -13.76 -17.95
N ALA A 314 9.09 -13.19 -17.96
CA ALA A 314 8.74 -12.11 -18.89
C ALA A 314 9.65 -10.90 -18.68
N THR A 315 9.98 -10.52 -17.45
CA THR A 315 10.90 -9.40 -17.17
C THR A 315 12.33 -9.67 -17.69
N LEU A 316 12.78 -10.93 -17.67
CA LEU A 316 14.07 -11.33 -18.25
C LEU A 316 14.03 -11.29 -19.78
N ASP A 317 13.01 -11.91 -20.38
CA ASP A 317 12.82 -12.00 -21.84
C ASP A 317 12.66 -10.60 -22.47
N LEU A 318 11.95 -9.69 -21.79
CA LEU A 318 11.74 -8.30 -22.19
C LEU A 318 12.89 -7.35 -21.80
N GLN A 319 13.94 -7.87 -21.15
CA GLN A 319 15.13 -7.10 -20.73
C GLN A 319 14.78 -5.89 -19.84
N LEU A 320 13.82 -6.08 -18.94
CA LEU A 320 13.41 -5.06 -17.97
C LEU A 320 14.27 -5.10 -16.70
N LEU A 321 14.76 -6.29 -16.33
CA LEU A 321 15.56 -6.49 -15.13
C LEU A 321 16.91 -5.75 -15.23
N GLY A 322 17.27 -5.00 -14.18
CA GLY A 322 18.50 -4.20 -14.11
C GLY A 322 18.46 -2.89 -14.90
N ARG A 323 17.32 -2.52 -15.50
CA ARG A 323 17.18 -1.29 -16.29
C ARG A 323 16.69 -0.13 -15.41
N ARG A 324 17.39 1.02 -15.51
CA ARG A 324 16.96 2.29 -14.90
C ARG A 324 16.34 3.21 -15.94
N HIS A 325 15.12 3.63 -15.69
CA HIS A 325 14.37 4.62 -16.46
C HIS A 325 14.60 6.06 -15.95
N ARG A 326 15.18 6.24 -14.75
CA ARG A 326 15.47 7.54 -14.13
C ARG A 326 14.22 8.41 -13.99
N ILE A 327 13.12 7.77 -13.59
CA ILE A 327 11.87 8.45 -13.30
C ILE A 327 11.97 9.16 -11.95
N THR A 328 11.28 10.29 -11.83
CA THR A 328 11.17 10.98 -10.53
C THR A 328 10.22 10.18 -9.64
N PRO A 329 10.68 9.61 -8.51
CA PRO A 329 9.84 8.83 -7.64
C PRO A 329 8.78 9.73 -6.99
N ARG A 330 7.58 9.19 -6.78
CA ARG A 330 6.57 9.86 -5.96
C ARG A 330 7.06 9.95 -4.51
N VAL A 331 6.76 11.07 -3.87
CA VAL A 331 7.12 11.30 -2.46
C VAL A 331 5.93 10.92 -1.61
N ALA A 332 6.01 9.79 -0.92
CA ALA A 332 4.98 9.39 0.03
C ALA A 332 4.87 10.41 1.18
N LEU A 333 3.65 10.67 1.61
CA LEU A 333 3.36 11.49 2.78
C LEU A 333 3.85 10.77 4.05
N PRO A 334 4.20 11.52 5.11
CA PRO A 334 4.46 10.90 6.42
C PRO A 334 3.16 10.25 6.94
N PRO A 335 3.26 9.26 7.85
CA PRO A 335 2.09 8.64 8.43
C PRO A 335 1.21 9.71 9.10
N PRO A 336 -0.11 9.72 8.84
CA PRO A 336 -1.00 10.71 9.43
C PRO A 336 -0.98 10.57 10.96
N THR A 337 -0.43 11.58 11.62
CA THR A 337 -0.42 11.63 13.08
C THR A 337 -1.78 12.09 13.57
N ARG A 338 -2.16 11.61 14.76
CA ARG A 338 -3.31 12.12 15.51
C ARG A 338 -3.00 13.54 16.00
N ASN A 339 -2.85 14.50 15.10
CA ASN A 339 -2.87 15.89 15.48
C ASN A 339 -4.33 16.21 15.83
N ALA A 340 -4.60 16.25 17.14
CA ALA A 340 -5.65 17.10 17.67
C ALA A 340 -5.52 18.44 16.96
N TYR A 341 -6.52 18.79 16.15
CA TYR A 341 -6.62 20.12 15.56
C TYR A 341 -6.16 21.13 16.59
N SER A 342 -5.06 21.81 16.30
CA SER A 342 -4.53 22.86 17.15
C SER A 342 -5.69 23.83 17.40
N ARG A 343 -6.16 23.90 18.66
CA ARG A 343 -6.94 25.02 19.17
C ARG A 343 -6.02 26.24 19.14
N SER A 344 -5.82 26.79 17.95
CA SER A 344 -5.26 28.11 17.74
C SER A 344 -6.35 29.12 18.04
N THR A 345 -6.64 29.30 19.34
CA THR A 345 -7.23 30.54 19.83
C THR A 345 -6.24 31.14 20.80
N SER A 346 -5.26 31.84 20.25
CA SER A 346 -4.59 32.95 20.90
C SER A 346 -5.65 34.00 21.23
N PHE A 347 -6.22 33.90 22.44
CA PHE A 347 -6.84 35.03 23.10
C PHE A 347 -6.27 35.11 24.51
N SER A 348 -5.36 36.07 24.67
CA SER A 348 -4.89 36.57 25.95
C SER A 348 -6.06 36.99 26.82
N GLN A 349 -6.24 36.36 27.98
CA GLN A 349 -6.92 37.00 29.09
C GLN A 349 -6.03 36.92 30.33
N GLN A 350 -5.62 38.13 30.71
CA GLN A 350 -4.89 38.44 31.92
C GLN A 350 -5.64 37.96 33.15
N SER A 351 -4.86 37.36 34.05
CA SER A 351 -5.22 37.00 35.40
C SER A 351 -5.71 38.23 36.18
N GLY A 352 -7.02 38.32 36.39
CA GLY A 352 -7.66 39.28 37.29
C GLY A 352 -8.10 38.59 38.58
N VAL A 353 -7.29 38.73 39.61
CA VAL A 353 -7.56 38.27 40.98
C VAL A 353 -8.69 39.11 41.58
N TYR A 354 -9.82 38.49 41.93
CA TYR A 354 -10.73 39.03 42.95
C TYR A 354 -11.31 37.90 43.79
N SER A 355 -10.79 37.82 45.02
CA SER A 355 -11.32 37.04 46.12
C SER A 355 -12.65 37.64 46.60
N ARG A 356 -13.66 36.80 46.87
CA ARG A 356 -14.59 37.02 47.99
C ARG A 356 -15.20 35.70 48.46
N SER A 357 -15.25 35.61 49.77
CA SER A 357 -15.38 34.45 50.64
C SER A 357 -16.83 34.11 51.00
N SER A 358 -17.04 32.86 51.46
CA SER A 358 -17.93 32.39 52.55
C SER A 358 -19.42 32.80 52.51
N SER A 359 -20.43 31.94 52.68
CA SER A 359 -20.59 30.78 53.58
C SER A 359 -22.01 30.19 53.41
N CYS A 360 -22.21 28.93 53.84
CA CYS A 360 -23.40 28.20 54.34
C CYS A 360 -24.84 28.62 53.88
N ASP A 361 -25.77 27.73 53.56
CA ASP A 361 -26.33 26.72 54.46
C ASP A 361 -27.19 25.66 53.75
N GLN A 362 -27.39 24.55 54.48
CA GLN A 362 -28.17 23.37 54.16
C GLN A 362 -29.69 23.56 54.26
N GLN A 363 -30.40 22.78 53.43
CA GLN A 363 -31.69 22.10 53.67
C GLN A 363 -32.92 22.92 54.11
N THR A 364 -34.02 22.82 53.35
CA THR A 364 -35.19 21.99 53.73
C THR A 364 -36.31 22.02 52.67
N SER A 365 -37.06 20.93 52.70
CA SER A 365 -38.22 20.48 51.93
C SER A 365 -39.46 21.40 51.91
N GLY A 366 -40.25 21.33 50.83
CA GLY A 366 -41.64 21.79 50.83
C GLY A 366 -42.41 21.47 49.55
N PHE A 367 -43.27 20.45 49.63
CA PHE A 367 -44.30 20.09 48.65
C PHE A 367 -45.24 21.26 48.29
N LYS A 368 -45.66 21.35 47.02
CA LYS A 368 -47.06 21.65 46.60
C LYS A 368 -47.29 21.40 45.11
N GLN A 369 -48.22 20.49 44.82
CA GLN A 369 -48.90 20.34 43.53
C GLN A 369 -49.94 21.45 43.34
N ARG A 370 -50.09 21.99 42.11
CA ARG A 370 -51.41 22.16 41.47
C ARG A 370 -51.26 22.49 39.98
N SER A 371 -52.36 22.19 39.28
CA SER A 371 -52.59 21.88 37.88
C SER A 371 -53.12 23.04 37.02
N GLU A 372 -53.09 22.84 35.69
CA GLU A 372 -53.94 23.42 34.62
C GLU A 372 -53.84 24.95 34.37
N SER A 373 -53.97 25.52 33.16
CA SER A 373 -54.15 25.09 31.78
C SER A 373 -54.06 26.35 30.88
N SER A 374 -53.87 26.15 29.56
CA SER A 374 -54.31 27.02 28.44
C SER A 374 -53.38 28.12 27.85
N LYS A 375 -52.94 27.83 26.62
CA LYS A 375 -52.88 28.66 25.38
C LYS A 375 -52.61 30.18 25.50
N GLN A 376 -51.48 30.64 24.94
CA GLN A 376 -51.45 31.60 23.81
C GLN A 376 -50.02 31.93 23.33
N GLN A 377 -49.87 31.85 22.00
CA GLN A 377 -49.09 32.70 21.08
C GLN A 377 -47.64 33.14 21.40
N GLN A 378 -46.77 32.81 20.44
CA GLN A 378 -45.40 33.30 20.26
C GLN A 378 -45.31 34.84 20.21
N PRO A 379 -44.10 35.38 20.43
CA PRO A 379 -43.46 36.01 19.28
C PRO A 379 -41.98 35.60 19.08
N ALA A 380 -41.57 35.75 17.82
CA ALA A 380 -40.27 35.42 17.25
C ALA A 380 -39.08 36.03 18.00
N THR A 381 -38.04 35.22 18.22
CA THR A 381 -36.67 35.70 18.42
C THR A 381 -35.69 34.80 17.67
N THR A 382 -34.96 35.44 16.75
CA THR A 382 -33.76 34.96 16.05
C THR A 382 -32.77 34.30 17.00
N ARG A 383 -32.46 33.01 16.78
CA ARG A 383 -31.30 32.35 17.37
C ARG A 383 -30.41 31.80 16.26
N ARG A 384 -29.14 32.23 16.31
CA ARG A 384 -28.00 31.65 15.57
C ARG A 384 -27.88 30.16 15.94
N PRO A 385 -27.51 29.26 15.03
CA PRO A 385 -27.19 27.89 15.41
C PRO A 385 -25.75 27.82 15.91
N ASP A 386 -25.59 27.43 17.16
CA ASP A 386 -24.33 26.99 17.74
C ASP A 386 -23.87 25.70 17.05
N THR A 387 -22.65 25.71 16.53
CA THR A 387 -22.01 24.62 15.80
C THR A 387 -21.38 23.61 16.77
N TYR A 388 -22.09 22.53 17.09
CA TYR A 388 -21.50 21.31 17.65
C TYR A 388 -22.31 20.07 17.23
N ALA A 389 -22.04 19.56 16.02
CA ALA A 389 -22.42 18.20 15.60
C ALA A 389 -21.57 17.83 14.37
N ALA A 390 -20.42 17.18 14.58
CA ALA A 390 -19.51 16.82 13.48
C ALA A 390 -19.06 15.34 13.50
N GLU A 391 -19.70 14.47 14.29
CA GLU A 391 -19.23 13.08 14.45
C GLU A 391 -20.23 11.97 14.05
N SER A 392 -21.38 12.28 13.40
CA SER A 392 -22.29 11.24 12.85
C SER A 392 -22.65 11.40 11.36
N ALA A 393 -22.03 12.34 10.65
CA ALA A 393 -22.67 12.99 9.50
C ALA A 393 -22.56 12.28 8.13
N LEU A 394 -22.23 10.98 8.04
CA LEU A 394 -22.19 10.29 6.74
C LEU A 394 -23.38 9.34 6.51
N GLU A 395 -23.90 8.65 7.53
CA GLU A 395 -25.19 7.95 7.39
C GLU A 395 -26.32 8.94 7.03
N ASP A 396 -26.28 10.14 7.60
CA ASP A 396 -27.25 11.22 7.32
C ASP A 396 -27.07 11.88 5.93
N ARG A 397 -26.03 11.49 5.18
CA ARG A 397 -25.74 11.99 3.82
C ARG A 397 -25.97 10.94 2.73
N LEU A 398 -26.36 9.73 3.09
CA LEU A 398 -26.72 8.68 2.14
C LEU A 398 -28.17 8.89 1.67
N THR A 399 -28.41 8.81 0.37
CA THR A 399 -29.75 8.91 -0.21
C THR A 399 -29.97 7.76 -1.17
N CYS A 400 -31.22 7.31 -1.31
CA CYS A 400 -31.56 6.28 -2.29
C CYS A 400 -31.19 6.76 -3.72
N TYR A 401 -30.80 5.85 -4.62
CA TYR A 401 -30.34 6.21 -5.97
C TYR A 401 -31.33 7.13 -6.72
N GLU A 402 -32.64 6.84 -6.65
CA GLU A 402 -33.66 7.68 -7.30
C GLU A 402 -33.85 9.03 -6.59
N CYS A 403 -33.74 9.05 -5.26
CA CYS A 403 -33.88 10.24 -4.43
C CYS A 403 -32.72 11.23 -4.65
N GLY A 404 -31.51 10.70 -4.87
CA GLY A 404 -30.28 11.47 -5.06
C GLY A 404 -30.20 12.25 -6.39
N LYS A 405 -30.94 11.80 -7.42
CA LYS A 405 -30.91 12.41 -8.75
C LYS A 405 -31.47 13.83 -8.77
N SER A 406 -32.51 14.11 -7.97
CA SER A 406 -33.17 15.42 -7.92
C SER A 406 -32.55 16.39 -6.90
N LEU A 407 -31.53 15.98 -6.15
CA LEU A 407 -30.90 16.81 -5.12
C LEU A 407 -29.79 17.67 -5.73
N GLU A 408 -30.02 18.98 -5.85
CA GLU A 408 -29.00 19.95 -6.28
C GLU A 408 -28.16 20.48 -5.11
N ARG A 409 -28.71 20.46 -3.90
CA ARG A 409 -28.06 20.95 -2.67
C ARG A 409 -28.08 19.89 -1.59
N CYS A 410 -27.01 19.84 -0.80
CA CYS A 410 -26.92 18.95 0.34
C CYS A 410 -28.00 19.34 1.38
N PRO A 411 -28.90 18.43 1.77
CA PRO A 411 -29.96 18.73 2.73
C PRO A 411 -29.44 19.22 4.10
N LEU A 412 -28.23 18.81 4.48
CA LEU A 412 -27.62 19.13 5.77
C LEU A 412 -26.90 20.48 5.78
N CYS A 413 -26.09 20.78 4.77
CA CYS A 413 -25.27 22.00 4.74
C CYS A 413 -25.71 23.04 3.71
N GLN A 414 -26.73 22.75 2.90
CA GLN A 414 -27.28 23.64 1.87
C GLN A 414 -26.28 24.08 0.78
N GLN A 415 -25.10 23.46 0.73
CA GLN A 415 -24.11 23.67 -0.33
C GLN A 415 -24.52 22.91 -1.60
N ASN A 416 -24.14 23.43 -2.76
CA ASN A 416 -24.35 22.74 -4.03
C ASN A 416 -23.58 21.41 -4.04
N ILE A 417 -24.25 20.36 -4.51
CA ILE A 417 -23.64 19.04 -4.66
C ILE A 417 -22.77 19.06 -5.92
N THR A 418 -21.45 19.10 -5.75
CA THR A 418 -20.48 19.12 -6.87
C THR A 418 -20.09 17.73 -7.33
N THR A 419 -20.23 16.72 -6.46
CA THR A 419 -19.78 15.35 -6.71
C THR A 419 -20.81 14.38 -6.15
N ARG A 420 -21.17 13.37 -6.94
CA ARG A 420 -22.04 12.25 -6.52
C ARG A 420 -21.27 10.95 -6.68
N ILE A 421 -21.25 10.14 -5.62
CA ILE A 421 -20.54 8.85 -5.59
C ILE A 421 -21.59 7.76 -5.49
N ARG A 422 -21.48 6.73 -6.33
CA ARG A 422 -22.32 5.53 -6.24
C ARG A 422 -21.64 4.54 -5.31
N LEU A 423 -22.34 4.14 -4.25
CA LEU A 423 -21.90 3.05 -3.38
C LEU A 423 -22.64 1.79 -3.86
N TYR A 424 -21.92 0.70 -4.11
CA TYR A 424 -22.48 -0.59 -4.53
C TYR A 424 -22.66 -1.52 -3.34
#